data_AF-A0A9P8FD77-F1
#
_entry.id   AF-A0A9P8FD77-F1
#
_cell.length_a   1.000
_cell.length_b   1.000
_cell.length_c   1.000
_cell.angle_alpha   90.00
_cell.angle_beta   90.00
_cell.angle_gamma   90.00
#
_symmetry.space_group_name_H-M   'P 1'
#
loop_
_entity.id
_entity.type
_entity.pdbx_description
1 polymer ?
#
loop_
_entity_poly.entity_id
_entity_poly.type
_entity_poly.pdbx_seq_one_letter_code
_entity_poly.pdbx_strand_id
1 'polypeptide(L)'
;MPSTGTLDIGAAPREFEVWVRSRAGAEAPQSYNSHLGCGDAPESGLVCIGKASYDIHALNHIQNFDLEDIDGAIGFVDFAIIRVINNWGQDWTCIYRIRLHGEPEPVEPKSGELGEL
;
A
#
# COMPACT_ATOMS: atom_id res chain seq x y z
N MET A 1 -0.41 -2.72 -23.67
CA MET A 1 0.62 -3.43 -22.88
C MET A 1 1.44 -4.27 -23.85
N PRO A 2 2.78 -4.27 -23.78
CA PRO A 2 3.61 -5.14 -24.61
C PRO A 2 3.26 -6.61 -24.31
N SER A 3 2.92 -7.39 -25.34
CA SER A 3 2.47 -8.78 -25.21
C SER A 3 3.52 -9.70 -24.57
N THR A 4 4.80 -9.40 -24.78
CA THR A 4 5.94 -10.14 -24.24
C THR A 4 6.02 -10.08 -22.72
N GLY A 5 5.65 -8.95 -22.10
CA GLY A 5 5.67 -8.78 -20.65
C GLY A 5 4.50 -9.48 -19.94
N THR A 6 3.38 -9.69 -20.65
CA THR A 6 2.16 -10.22 -20.03
C THR A 6 2.14 -11.76 -19.87
N LEU A 7 3.02 -12.47 -20.56
CA LEU A 7 3.08 -13.95 -20.48
C LEU A 7 4.21 -14.44 -19.57
N ASP A 8 5.09 -13.54 -19.13
CA ASP A 8 6.23 -13.89 -18.29
C ASP A 8 5.88 -13.67 -16.82
N ILE A 9 5.35 -14.72 -16.17
CA ILE A 9 5.00 -14.67 -14.74
C ILE A 9 6.22 -14.50 -13.84
N GLY A 10 7.44 -14.71 -14.35
CA GLY A 10 8.68 -14.42 -13.64
C GLY A 10 8.88 -12.92 -13.39
N ALA A 11 8.27 -12.07 -14.23
CA ALA A 11 8.31 -10.61 -14.07
C ALA A 11 7.29 -10.09 -13.04
N ALA A 12 6.46 -10.96 -12.44
CA ALA A 12 5.54 -10.54 -11.39
C ALA A 12 6.32 -10.05 -10.15
N PRO A 13 5.82 -9.03 -9.44
CA PRO A 13 6.41 -8.65 -8.15
C PRO A 13 6.35 -9.85 -7.21
N ARG A 14 7.37 -10.02 -6.38
CA ARG A 14 7.39 -11.04 -5.33
C ARG A 14 7.27 -10.36 -3.99
N GLU A 15 8.37 -9.92 -3.39
CA GLU A 15 8.33 -9.17 -2.14
C GLU A 15 8.09 -7.68 -2.41
N PHE A 16 7.19 -7.07 -1.66
CA PHE A 16 6.92 -5.65 -1.73
C PHE A 16 6.53 -5.08 -0.36
N GLU A 17 6.64 -3.78 -0.25
CA GLU A 17 6.28 -3.01 0.93
C GLU A 17 5.33 -1.88 0.57
N VAL A 18 4.51 -1.48 1.54
CA VAL A 18 3.54 -0.40 1.42
C VAL A 18 3.92 0.70 2.40
N TRP A 19 4.15 1.88 1.86
CA TRP A 19 4.55 3.06 2.63
C TRP A 19 3.52 4.16 2.43
N VAL A 20 3.16 4.89 3.49
CA VAL A 20 2.16 5.95 3.39
C VAL A 20 2.61 7.22 4.06
N ARG A 21 2.05 8.33 3.58
CA ARG A 21 2.11 9.62 4.26
C ARG A 21 0.77 9.88 4.93
N SER A 22 0.80 10.08 6.24
CA SER A 22 -0.38 10.50 6.99
C SER A 22 -0.65 11.99 6.75
N ARG A 23 -1.92 12.36 6.56
CA ARG A 23 -2.36 13.74 6.41
C ARG A 23 -2.17 14.56 7.69
N ALA A 24 -2.26 13.92 8.85
CA ALA A 24 -2.04 14.57 10.15
C ALA A 24 -0.56 14.92 10.39
N GLY A 25 0.33 14.53 9.48
CA GLY A 25 1.78 14.65 9.67
C GLY A 25 2.21 13.69 10.76
N ALA A 26 2.15 12.39 10.47
CA ALA A 26 2.52 11.39 11.47
C ALA A 26 3.99 11.53 11.85
N GLU A 27 4.25 11.89 13.10
CA GLU A 27 5.44 11.46 13.84
C GLU A 27 5.27 9.98 14.19
N ALA A 28 5.11 9.10 13.18
CA ALA A 28 5.08 7.67 13.47
C ALA A 28 6.46 7.29 14.00
N PRO A 29 6.55 6.69 15.20
CA PRO A 29 7.83 6.38 15.80
C PRO A 29 8.59 5.39 14.89
N GLN A 30 9.89 5.59 14.71
CA GLN A 30 10.75 4.71 13.88
C GLN A 30 10.64 3.22 14.26
N SER A 31 10.23 2.91 15.49
CA SER A 31 9.93 1.55 15.96
C SER A 31 8.83 0.86 15.14
N TYR A 32 7.92 1.60 14.50
CA TYR A 32 6.86 1.06 13.66
C TYR A 32 7.41 0.27 12.46
N ASN A 33 8.40 0.82 11.75
CA ASN A 33 9.00 0.16 10.59
C ASN A 33 9.74 -1.14 10.97
N SER A 34 10.28 -1.22 12.19
CA SER A 34 11.03 -2.37 12.67
C SER A 34 10.17 -3.60 12.99
N HIS A 35 8.90 -3.40 13.39
CA HIS A 35 7.96 -4.49 13.65
C HIS A 35 7.61 -5.25 12.37
N LEU A 36 7.37 -4.50 11.29
CA LEU A 36 6.99 -5.04 9.98
C LEU A 36 8.17 -5.56 9.16
N GLY A 37 9.39 -5.39 9.65
CA GLY A 37 10.61 -5.80 8.96
C GLY A 37 10.80 -5.11 7.61
N CYS A 38 10.28 -3.89 7.48
CA CYS A 38 10.48 -3.06 6.28
C CYS A 38 11.91 -2.52 6.25
N GLY A 39 12.43 -2.26 5.05
CA GLY A 39 13.70 -1.54 4.88
C GLY A 39 13.60 -0.06 5.28
N ASP A 40 14.63 0.72 4.98
CA ASP A 40 14.59 2.18 5.20
C ASP A 40 13.47 2.84 4.40
N ALA A 41 12.88 3.90 4.95
CA ALA A 41 11.82 4.64 4.26
C ALA A 41 12.34 5.21 2.93
N PRO A 42 11.58 5.09 1.82
CA PRO A 42 12.02 5.59 0.53
C PRO A 42 12.13 7.12 0.51
N GLU A 43 11.32 7.80 1.33
CA GLU A 43 11.36 9.25 1.53
C GLU A 43 11.06 9.60 2.99
N SER A 44 11.52 10.76 3.44
CA SER A 44 11.26 11.25 4.81
C SER A 44 9.76 11.49 5.04
N GLY A 45 9.27 11.11 6.23
CA GLY A 45 7.86 11.28 6.61
C GLY A 45 6.93 10.18 6.08
N LEU A 46 7.48 9.11 5.52
CA LEU A 46 6.74 7.90 5.17
C LEU A 46 6.83 6.84 6.27
N VAL A 47 5.73 6.10 6.40
CA VAL A 47 5.52 5.10 7.44
C VAL A 47 5.20 3.77 6.75
N CYS A 48 5.91 2.69 7.08
CA CYS A 48 5.70 1.39 6.41
C CYS A 48 4.54 0.65 7.04
N ILE A 49 3.44 0.46 6.34
CA ILE A 49 2.20 -0.12 6.88
C ILE A 49 2.00 -1.58 6.48
N GLY A 50 2.97 -2.16 5.78
CA GLY A 50 2.93 -3.58 5.46
C GLY A 50 4.10 -4.02 4.59
N LYS A 51 4.44 -5.29 4.76
CA LYS A 51 5.38 -6.03 3.93
C LYS A 51 4.77 -7.37 3.58
N ALA A 52 4.73 -7.70 2.30
CA ALA A 52 4.02 -8.86 1.80
C ALA A 52 4.76 -9.53 0.63
N SER A 53 4.33 -10.74 0.29
CA SER A 53 4.82 -11.53 -0.84
C SER A 53 3.68 -11.94 -1.74
N TYR A 54 3.73 -11.56 -3.01
CA TYR A 54 2.82 -12.06 -4.03
C TYR A 54 3.31 -13.42 -4.55
N ASP A 55 2.44 -14.43 -4.46
CA ASP A 55 2.74 -15.81 -4.83
C ASP A 55 2.20 -16.16 -6.23
N ILE A 56 3.11 -16.35 -7.19
CA ILE A 56 2.72 -16.73 -8.57
C ILE A 56 2.15 -18.16 -8.66
N HIS A 57 2.30 -18.99 -7.63
CA HIS A 57 1.79 -20.35 -7.58
C HIS A 57 0.46 -20.48 -6.80
N ALA A 58 -0.06 -19.36 -6.28
CA ALA A 58 -1.35 -19.36 -5.60
C ALA A 58 -2.48 -19.75 -6.56
N LEU A 59 -3.55 -20.32 -6.01
CA LEU A 59 -4.75 -20.70 -6.77
C LEU A 59 -5.44 -19.51 -7.45
N ASN A 60 -5.23 -18.29 -6.92
CA ASN A 60 -5.82 -17.07 -7.46
C ASN A 60 -4.75 -16.01 -7.73
N HIS A 61 -4.83 -15.38 -8.90
CA HIS A 61 -3.94 -14.31 -9.34
C HIS A 61 -4.30 -12.95 -8.70
N ILE A 62 -5.48 -12.82 -8.11
CA ILE A 62 -5.85 -11.65 -7.29
C ILE A 62 -5.59 -12.02 -5.83
N GLN A 63 -4.64 -11.33 -5.20
CA GLN A 63 -4.25 -11.55 -3.81
C GLN A 63 -4.47 -10.27 -3.02
N ASN A 64 -5.07 -10.42 -1.84
CA ASN A 64 -5.28 -9.33 -0.88
C ASN A 64 -4.32 -9.55 0.29
N PHE A 65 -3.81 -8.46 0.81
CA PHE A 65 -2.88 -8.44 1.93
C PHE A 65 -3.40 -7.44 2.94
N ASP A 66 -3.59 -7.89 4.18
CA ASP A 66 -4.00 -7.02 5.27
C ASP A 66 -2.80 -6.14 5.67
N LEU A 67 -3.07 -4.86 5.83
CA LEU A 67 -2.08 -3.86 6.23
C LEU A 67 -2.28 -3.56 7.72
N GLU A 68 -1.18 -3.27 8.42
CA GLU A 68 -1.24 -2.92 9.83
C GLU A 68 -1.58 -1.44 9.99
N ASP A 69 -2.59 -1.13 10.80
CA ASP A 69 -2.81 0.19 11.39
C ASP A 69 -2.86 0.00 12.90
N ILE A 70 -1.79 0.40 13.59
CA ILE A 70 -1.70 0.23 15.04
C ILE A 70 -2.58 1.31 15.67
N ASP A 71 -3.75 0.89 16.15
CA ASP A 71 -4.69 1.70 16.93
C ASP A 71 -5.10 3.03 16.29
N GLY A 72 -5.16 3.09 14.95
CA GLY A 72 -5.54 4.30 14.20
C GLY A 72 -4.43 5.36 14.13
N ALA A 73 -3.20 5.03 14.50
CA ALA A 73 -2.09 5.98 14.56
C ALA A 73 -1.68 6.56 13.20
N ILE A 74 -1.98 5.85 12.09
CA ILE A 74 -1.71 6.36 10.75
C ILE A 74 -2.73 7.43 10.35
N GLY A 75 -3.98 7.29 10.80
CA GLY A 75 -5.08 8.16 10.41
C GLY A 75 -5.34 8.17 8.89
N PHE A 76 -5.89 9.28 8.38
CA PHE A 76 -6.16 9.40 6.94
C PHE A 76 -4.90 9.55 6.11
N VAL A 77 -4.83 8.80 5.02
CA VAL A 77 -3.72 8.75 4.07
C VAL A 77 -4.12 9.41 2.76
N ASP A 78 -3.29 10.33 2.26
CA ASP A 78 -3.47 10.98 0.95
C ASP A 78 -2.49 10.47 -0.11
N PHE A 79 -1.48 9.70 0.31
CA PHE A 79 -0.37 9.27 -0.54
C PHE A 79 0.22 7.93 -0.08
N ALA A 80 0.48 7.04 -1.04
CA ALA A 80 1.07 5.75 -0.82
C ALA A 80 2.16 5.42 -1.86
N ILE A 81 3.21 4.74 -1.42
CA ILE A 81 4.26 4.15 -2.25
C ILE A 81 4.19 2.63 -2.09
N ILE A 82 4.16 1.94 -3.23
CA ILE A 82 4.36 0.48 -3.29
C ILE A 82 5.78 0.24 -3.76
N ARG A 83 6.64 -0.22 -2.85
CA ARG A 83 8.04 -0.53 -3.15
C ARG A 83 8.19 -2.01 -3.43
N VAL A 84 8.41 -2.38 -4.69
CA VAL A 84 8.78 -3.76 -5.04
C VAL A 84 10.26 -3.98 -4.69
N ILE A 85 10.53 -5.03 -3.92
CA ILE A 85 11.87 -5.40 -3.46
C ILE A 85 12.55 -6.35 -4.46
N ASN A 86 11.81 -7.33 -4.95
CA ASN A 86 12.28 -8.29 -5.95
C ASN A 86 11.10 -8.86 -6.77
N ASN A 87 11.43 -9.68 -7.76
CA ASN A 87 10.48 -10.40 -8.60
C ASN A 87 10.82 -11.91 -8.63
N TRP A 88 10.13 -12.65 -9.47
CA TRP A 88 10.27 -14.11 -9.59
C TRP A 88 11.37 -14.55 -10.58
N GLY A 89 12.38 -13.70 -10.82
CA GLY A 89 13.62 -14.08 -11.52
C GLY A 89 13.84 -13.43 -12.88
N GLN A 90 13.20 -12.29 -13.16
CA GLN A 90 13.38 -11.53 -14.41
C GLN A 90 14.16 -10.23 -14.19
N ASP A 91 14.71 -9.68 -15.27
CA ASP A 91 15.44 -8.39 -15.24
C ASP A 91 14.50 -7.18 -15.14
N TRP A 92 13.20 -7.38 -15.31
CA TRP A 92 12.18 -6.35 -15.20
C TRP A 92 11.01 -6.83 -14.35
N THR A 93 10.25 -5.88 -13.80
CA THR A 93 9.04 -6.15 -13.03
C THR A 93 7.82 -5.57 -13.75
N CYS A 94 6.77 -6.36 -13.91
CA CYS A 94 5.49 -5.94 -14.47
C CYS A 94 4.41 -5.89 -13.39
N ILE A 95 3.84 -4.70 -13.17
CA ILE A 95 2.72 -4.50 -12.26
C ILE A 95 1.44 -4.33 -13.09
N TYR A 96 0.46 -5.19 -12.87
CA TYR A 96 -0.80 -5.17 -13.61
C TYR A 96 -1.83 -4.24 -12.99
N ARG A 97 -2.13 -4.44 -11.71
CA ARG A 97 -3.14 -3.68 -10.98
C ARG A 97 -2.87 -3.72 -9.50
N ILE A 98 -2.90 -2.54 -8.89
CA ILE A 98 -2.89 -2.36 -7.45
C ILE A 98 -4.26 -1.81 -7.06
N ARG A 99 -4.79 -2.28 -5.93
CA ARG A 99 -6.01 -1.76 -5.30
C ARG A 99 -5.66 -1.47 -3.85
N LEU A 100 -5.94 -0.25 -3.41
CA LEU A 100 -5.83 0.13 -2.02
C LEU A 100 -7.25 0.22 -1.46
N HIS A 101 -7.49 -0.47 -0.35
CA HIS A 101 -8.77 -0.52 0.33
C HIS A 101 -8.67 0.23 1.66
N GLY A 102 -9.75 0.86 2.09
CA GLY A 102 -9.82 1.59 3.34
C GLY A 102 -11.20 2.21 3.52
N GLU A 103 -11.43 2.77 4.70
CA GLU A 103 -12.67 3.48 5.01
C GLU A 103 -12.54 4.96 4.57
N PRO A 104 -13.57 5.53 3.95
CA PRO A 104 -13.57 6.94 3.58
C PRO A 104 -13.63 7.83 4.82
N GLU A 105 -13.07 9.03 4.74
CA GLU A 105 -13.25 10.08 5.76
C GLU A 105 -14.75 10.37 5.92
N PRO A 106 -15.30 10.31 7.15
CA PRO A 106 -16.69 10.67 7.38
C PRO A 106 -16.95 12.09 6.90
N VAL A 107 -17.90 12.25 5.98
CA VAL A 107 -18.35 13.59 5.57
C VAL A 107 -19.20 14.16 6.71
N GLU A 108 -18.68 15.14 7.45
CA GLU A 108 -19.54 15.90 8.35
C GLU A 108 -20.63 16.60 7.51
N PRO A 109 -21.92 16.44 7.85
CA PRO A 109 -22.98 17.12 7.14
C PRO A 109 -22.78 18.63 7.30
N LYS A 110 -22.73 19.36 6.18
CA LYS A 110 -22.69 20.83 6.21
C LYS A 110 -23.91 21.33 6.98
N SER A 111 -23.68 22.04 8.08
CA SER A 111 -24.73 22.73 8.81
C SER A 111 -25.32 23.84 7.91
N GLY A 112 -26.33 23.50 7.11
CA GLY A 112 -26.89 24.45 6.15
C GLY A 112 -28.10 23.96 5.35
N GLU A 113 -28.33 22.65 5.22
CA GLU A 113 -29.53 22.11 4.55
C GLU A 113 -30.62 21.67 5.55
N LEU A 114 -30.87 22.50 6.57
CA LEU A 114 -32.11 22.43 7.34
C LEU A 114 -32.72 23.83 7.39
N GLY A 115 -33.25 24.27 6.27
CA GLY A 115 -33.92 25.55 6.17
C GLY A 115 -34.33 25.86 4.73
N GLU A 116 -35.46 25.29 4.29
CA GLU A 116 -36.62 26.05 3.77
C GLU A 116 -37.70 25.07 3.27
N LEU A 117 -38.78 25.02 4.07
CA LEU A 117 -40.20 24.67 3.82
C LEU A 117 -40.55 23.49 2.90
#